data_AF-A0A4R1FLB4-F1
#
_entry.id   AF-A0A4R1FLB4-F1
#
_cell.length_a   1.000
_cell.length_b   1.000
_cell.length_c   1.000
_cell.angle_alpha   90.00
_cell.angle_beta   90.00
_cell.angle_gamma   90.00
#
_symmetry.space_group_name_H-M   'P 1'
#
loop_
_entity.id
_entity.type
_entity.pdbx_description
1 polymer ?
#
loop_
_entity_poly.entity_id
_entity_poly.type
_entity_poly.pdbx_seq_one_letter_code
_entity_poly.pdbx_strand_id
1 'polypeptide(L)'
;MDDLNNAATELSRWAEDLEQKAQRYQELHAKMTAVSVTDTSADGRISVTVDANGSTTAITLAAAVRGMDPTAVATELMACTHRAQARLRDQVTGLVHDTVGTDEAGEAIVGQYSERFPDLDPTSSATVPPSAPPAAPPAPATPWPAEPDAPATRKPDRNRVVAPDEPSDEDMFYQRKSWLQ
;
A
#
# COMPACT_ATOMS: atom_id res chain seq x y z
N MET A 1 -44.00 -33.50 26.32
CA MET A 1 -43.34 -32.46 27.15
C MET A 1 -41.84 -32.49 26.94
N ASP A 2 -41.27 -33.67 26.65
CA ASP A 2 -39.83 -33.88 26.39
C ASP A 2 -39.26 -33.20 25.14
N ASP A 3 -40.00 -33.12 24.02
CA ASP A 3 -39.53 -32.45 22.79
C ASP A 3 -39.19 -30.96 22.97
N LEU A 4 -39.98 -30.24 23.78
CA LEU A 4 -39.74 -28.80 24.01
C LEU A 4 -38.48 -28.56 24.85
N ASN A 5 -38.19 -29.46 25.80
CA ASN A 5 -37.02 -29.36 26.66
C ASN A 5 -35.73 -29.72 25.90
N ASN A 6 -35.81 -30.68 24.97
CA ASN A 6 -34.71 -31.01 24.07
C ASN A 6 -34.38 -29.84 23.12
N ALA A 7 -35.39 -29.22 22.52
CA ALA A 7 -35.20 -28.05 21.65
C ALA A 7 -34.57 -26.86 22.41
N ALA A 8 -34.98 -26.60 23.65
CA ALA A 8 -34.38 -25.56 24.48
C ALA A 8 -32.91 -25.84 24.81
N THR A 9 -32.55 -27.10 25.05
CA THR A 9 -31.17 -27.52 25.34
C THR A 9 -30.27 -27.41 24.12
N GLU A 10 -30.77 -27.81 22.94
CA GLU A 10 -30.04 -27.65 21.68
C GLU A 10 -29.81 -26.18 21.34
N LEU A 11 -30.82 -25.32 21.53
CA LEU A 11 -30.70 -23.88 21.31
C LEU A 11 -29.68 -23.24 22.26
N SER A 12 -29.66 -23.67 23.52
CA SER A 12 -28.71 -23.17 24.52
C SER A 12 -27.27 -23.58 24.18
N ARG A 13 -27.05 -24.84 23.80
CA ARG A 13 -25.73 -25.32 23.35
C ARG A 13 -25.26 -24.60 22.09
N TRP A 14 -26.17 -24.32 21.16
CA TRP A 14 -25.85 -23.55 19.95
C TRP A 14 -25.49 -22.10 20.29
N ALA A 15 -26.22 -21.47 21.22
CA ALA A 15 -25.90 -20.13 21.71
C ALA A 15 -24.52 -20.08 22.38
N GLU A 16 -24.19 -21.07 23.21
CA GLU A 16 -22.87 -21.19 23.85
C GLU A 16 -21.74 -21.36 22.83
N ASP A 17 -21.92 -22.19 21.79
CA ASP A 17 -20.90 -22.37 20.73
C ASP A 17 -20.70 -21.08 19.91
N LEU A 18 -21.79 -20.36 19.61
CA LEU A 18 -21.72 -19.07 18.93
C LEU A 18 -21.00 -18.01 19.76
N GLU A 19 -21.31 -17.93 21.06
CA GLU A 19 -20.66 -16.98 21.96
C GLU A 19 -19.16 -17.29 22.09
N GLN A 20 -18.80 -18.56 22.25
CA GLN A 20 -17.40 -18.96 22.30
C GLN A 20 -16.65 -18.65 21.00
N LYS A 21 -17.28 -18.86 19.84
CA LYS A 21 -16.69 -18.48 18.55
C LYS A 21 -16.53 -16.97 18.46
N ALA A 22 -17.57 -16.20 18.77
CA ALA A 22 -17.52 -14.75 18.74
C ALA A 22 -16.39 -14.20 19.62
N GLN A 23 -16.21 -14.74 20.83
CA GLN A 23 -15.14 -14.34 21.73
C GLN A 23 -13.74 -14.61 21.14
N ARG A 24 -13.52 -15.79 20.54
CA ARG A 24 -12.24 -16.13 19.88
C ARG A 24 -11.95 -15.20 18.70
N TYR A 25 -12.96 -14.88 17.89
CA TYR A 25 -12.83 -13.94 16.77
C TYR A 25 -12.52 -12.51 17.24
N GLN A 26 -13.17 -12.04 18.31
CA GLN A 26 -12.88 -10.73 18.89
C GLN A 26 -11.45 -10.65 19.44
N GLU A 27 -11.00 -11.70 20.14
CA GLU A 27 -9.64 -11.79 20.65
C GLU A 27 -8.62 -11.81 19.52
N LEU A 28 -8.89 -12.56 18.44
CA LEU A 28 -8.05 -12.56 17.24
C LEU A 28 -7.96 -11.15 16.64
N HIS A 29 -9.09 -10.47 16.45
CA HIS A 29 -9.12 -9.12 15.90
C HIS A 29 -8.34 -8.11 16.76
N ALA A 30 -8.50 -8.17 18.08
CA ALA A 30 -7.75 -7.34 19.01
C ALA A 30 -6.24 -7.61 18.95
N LYS A 31 -5.84 -8.88 18.88
CA LYS A 31 -4.42 -9.27 18.73
C LYS A 31 -3.86 -8.80 17.40
N MET A 32 -4.58 -9.02 16.30
CA MET A 32 -4.15 -8.61 14.95
C MET A 32 -3.97 -7.10 14.85
N THR A 33 -4.91 -6.30 15.38
CA THR A 33 -4.79 -4.83 15.36
C THR A 33 -3.66 -4.28 16.22
N ALA A 34 -3.21 -5.04 17.23
CA ALA A 34 -2.07 -4.69 18.06
C ALA A 34 -0.71 -5.13 17.46
N VAL A 35 -0.71 -5.91 16.37
CA VAL A 35 0.54 -6.36 15.74
C VAL A 35 1.23 -5.16 15.11
N SER A 36 2.50 -5.00 15.47
CA SER A 36 3.44 -4.13 14.79
C SER A 36 4.80 -4.80 14.75
N VAL A 37 5.51 -4.61 13.65
CA VAL A 37 6.83 -5.20 13.44
C VAL A 37 7.83 -4.09 13.19
N THR A 38 8.93 -4.14 13.92
CA THR A 38 10.07 -3.25 13.70
C THR A 38 11.23 -4.04 13.10
N ASP A 39 11.74 -3.58 11.97
CA ASP A 39 13.04 -4.01 11.45
C ASP A 39 14.09 -2.92 11.67
N THR A 40 15.36 -3.33 11.71
CA THR A 40 16.50 -2.42 11.84
C THR A 40 17.57 -2.85 10.85
N SER A 41 18.20 -1.87 10.21
CA SER A 41 19.34 -2.09 9.32
C SER A 41 20.51 -2.75 10.07
N ALA A 42 21.37 -3.47 9.34
CA ALA A 42 22.48 -4.23 9.94
C ALA A 42 23.47 -3.37 10.74
N ASP A 43 23.54 -2.08 10.42
CA ASP A 43 24.38 -1.08 11.06
C ASP A 43 23.68 -0.33 12.22
N GLY A 44 22.42 -0.65 12.52
CA GLY A 44 21.63 -0.01 13.57
C GLY A 44 21.24 1.44 13.27
N ARG A 45 21.47 1.93 12.04
CA ARG A 45 21.28 3.34 11.68
C ARG A 45 19.86 3.69 11.27
N ILE A 46 19.11 2.72 10.75
CA ILE A 46 17.77 2.90 10.22
C ILE A 46 16.87 1.86 10.86
N SER A 47 15.75 2.29 11.41
CA SER A 47 14.73 1.40 11.94
C SER A 47 13.36 1.79 11.39
N VAL A 48 12.60 0.80 10.94
CA VAL A 48 11.28 0.97 10.34
C VAL A 48 10.29 0.11 11.08
N THR A 49 9.17 0.71 11.49
CA THR A 49 8.04 0.01 12.09
C THR A 49 6.85 0.03 11.17
N VAL A 50 6.25 -1.14 10.95
CA VAL A 50 5.02 -1.32 10.17
C VAL A 50 3.90 -1.83 11.08
N ASP A 51 2.67 -1.39 10.81
CA ASP A 51 1.47 -1.92 11.45
C ASP A 51 1.00 -3.24 10.82
N ALA A 52 -0.06 -3.82 11.38
CA ALA A 52 -0.73 -5.00 10.82
C ALA A 52 -1.20 -4.83 9.37
N ASN A 53 -1.45 -3.61 8.90
CA ASN A 53 -1.80 -3.33 7.50
C ASN A 53 -0.57 -3.21 6.59
N GLY A 54 0.64 -3.43 7.12
CA GLY A 54 1.92 -3.23 6.47
C GLY A 54 2.21 -1.78 6.08
N SER A 55 1.50 -0.84 6.70
CA SER A 55 1.74 0.59 6.57
C SER A 55 2.83 1.00 7.54
N THR A 56 3.80 1.80 7.06
CA THR A 56 4.88 2.31 7.90
C THR A 56 4.33 3.34 8.88
N THR A 57 4.43 3.05 10.18
CA THR A 57 3.94 3.91 11.27
C THR A 57 5.04 4.70 11.94
N ALA A 58 6.29 4.20 11.90
CA ALA A 58 7.43 4.92 12.45
C ALA A 58 8.71 4.64 11.64
N ILE A 59 9.52 5.68 11.48
CA ILE A 59 10.86 5.59 10.92
C ILE A 59 11.80 6.32 11.86
N THR A 60 12.86 5.65 12.30
CA THR A 60 13.91 6.22 13.14
C THR A 60 15.23 6.18 12.38
N LEU A 61 15.89 7.34 12.27
CA LEU A 61 17.21 7.49 11.69
C LEU A 61 18.19 7.92 12.79
N ALA A 62 19.22 7.13 13.03
CA ALA A 62 20.26 7.44 13.99
C ALA A 62 21.13 8.61 13.51
N ALA A 63 21.81 9.29 14.44
CA ALA A 63 22.72 10.39 14.11
C ALA A 63 23.84 9.96 13.14
N ALA A 64 24.23 8.69 13.15
CA ALA A 64 25.23 8.09 12.27
C ALA A 64 24.82 8.03 10.78
N VAL A 65 23.58 8.40 10.45
CA VAL A 65 23.13 8.61 9.05
C VAL A 65 23.70 9.93 8.48
N ARG A 66 24.11 10.88 9.33
CA ARG A 66 24.69 12.15 8.87
C ARG A 66 25.98 11.89 8.08
N GLY A 67 26.00 12.34 6.82
CA GLY A 67 27.14 12.16 5.91
C GLY A 67 27.09 10.87 5.07
N MET A 68 26.05 10.04 5.22
CA MET A 68 25.77 8.97 4.27
C MET A 68 25.25 9.54 2.95
N ASP A 69 25.49 8.80 1.87
CA ASP A 69 24.88 9.08 0.58
C ASP A 69 23.35 8.96 0.69
N PRO A 70 22.56 9.96 0.27
CA PRO A 70 21.10 9.93 0.36
C PRO A 70 20.46 8.75 -0.37
N THR A 71 21.05 8.31 -1.49
CA THR A 71 20.54 7.15 -2.24
C THR A 71 20.75 5.87 -1.44
N ALA A 72 21.92 5.70 -0.81
CA ALA A 72 22.19 4.56 0.07
C ALA A 72 21.21 4.50 1.26
N VAL A 73 20.86 5.64 1.86
CA VAL A 73 19.87 5.71 2.95
C VAL A 73 18.48 5.31 2.45
N ALA A 74 18.06 5.80 1.27
CA ALA A 74 16.79 5.44 0.69
C ALA A 74 16.72 3.94 0.35
N THR A 75 17.77 3.37 -0.22
CA THR A 75 17.86 1.93 -0.52
C THR A 75 17.76 1.08 0.75
N GLU A 76 18.50 1.43 1.81
CA GLU A 76 18.45 0.66 3.06
C GLU A 76 17.11 0.82 3.77
N LEU A 77 16.48 2.01 3.72
CA LEU A 77 15.13 2.23 4.25
C LEU A 77 14.09 1.34 3.55
N MET A 78 14.14 1.28 2.21
CA MET A 78 13.25 0.40 1.44
C MET A 78 13.50 -1.07 1.77
N ALA A 79 14.76 -1.50 1.84
CA ALA A 79 15.11 -2.86 2.23
C ALA A 79 14.61 -3.21 3.65
N CYS A 80 14.75 -2.29 4.60
CA CYS A 80 14.25 -2.44 5.97
C CYS A 80 12.71 -2.53 6.00
N THR A 81 12.03 -1.74 5.19
CA THR A 81 10.56 -1.80 5.03
C THR A 81 10.12 -3.16 4.48
N HIS A 82 10.75 -3.66 3.42
CA HIS A 82 10.43 -4.97 2.86
C HIS A 82 10.69 -6.11 3.85
N ARG A 83 11.80 -6.07 4.59
CA ARG A 83 12.08 -7.05 5.66
C ARG A 83 11.05 -6.98 6.79
N ALA A 84 10.61 -5.78 7.19
CA ALA A 84 9.57 -5.60 8.19
C ALA A 84 8.23 -6.20 7.71
N GLN A 85 7.87 -5.99 6.44
CA GLN A 85 6.67 -6.56 5.82
C GLN A 85 6.73 -8.09 5.73
N ALA A 86 7.87 -8.67 5.36
CA ALA A 86 8.05 -10.12 5.33
C ALA A 86 7.92 -10.74 6.73
N ARG A 87 8.55 -10.12 7.75
CA ARG A 87 8.41 -10.53 9.15
C ARG A 87 6.98 -10.40 9.67
N LEU A 88 6.24 -9.37 9.24
CA LEU A 88 4.83 -9.20 9.59
C LEU A 88 3.99 -10.36 9.07
N ARG A 89 4.18 -10.77 7.81
CA ARG A 89 3.51 -11.94 7.23
C ARG A 89 3.78 -13.20 8.05
N ASP A 90 5.04 -13.45 8.42
CA ASP A 90 5.42 -14.63 9.18
C ASP A 90 4.79 -14.61 10.59
N GLN A 91 4.76 -13.45 11.24
CA GLN A 91 4.14 -13.27 12.56
C GLN A 91 2.61 -13.44 12.52
N VAL A 92 1.94 -12.88 11.50
CA VAL A 92 0.49 -13.02 11.34
C VAL A 92 0.11 -14.46 11.02
N THR A 93 0.88 -15.13 10.16
CA THR A 93 0.67 -16.56 9.85
C THR A 93 0.77 -17.41 11.11
N GLY A 94 1.77 -17.18 11.96
CA GLY A 94 1.89 -17.86 13.25
C GLY A 94 0.72 -17.58 14.19
N LEU A 95 0.30 -16.31 14.31
CA LEU A 95 -0.78 -15.91 15.21
C LEU A 95 -2.15 -16.49 14.81
N VAL A 96 -2.42 -16.56 13.51
CA VAL A 96 -3.64 -17.17 12.98
C VAL A 96 -3.65 -18.68 13.25
N HIS A 97 -2.53 -19.36 12.99
CA HIS A 97 -2.37 -20.78 13.26
C HIS A 97 -2.58 -21.11 14.75
N ASP A 98 -2.04 -20.28 15.65
CA ASP A 98 -2.15 -20.49 17.10
C ASP A 98 -3.55 -20.21 17.67
N THR A 99 -4.33 -19.31 17.04
CA THR A 99 -5.62 -18.85 17.60
C THR A 99 -6.82 -19.63 17.03
N VAL A 100 -6.82 -19.89 15.72
CA VAL A 100 -7.98 -20.46 15.01
C VAL A 100 -7.68 -21.85 14.43
N GLY A 101 -6.41 -22.24 14.31
CA GLY A 101 -6.01 -23.47 13.63
C GLY A 101 -6.27 -23.41 12.11
N THR A 102 -6.55 -24.55 11.48
CA THR A 102 -6.84 -24.68 10.04
C THR A 102 -8.31 -24.44 9.71
N ASP A 103 -8.92 -23.40 10.30
CA ASP A 103 -10.27 -22.98 9.93
C ASP A 103 -10.23 -22.17 8.63
N GLU A 104 -11.29 -22.21 7.82
CA GLU A 104 -11.34 -21.57 6.49
C GLU A 104 -11.11 -20.04 6.59
N ALA A 105 -11.55 -19.43 7.69
CA ALA A 105 -11.30 -18.02 7.99
C ALA A 105 -9.81 -17.72 8.22
N GLY A 106 -9.06 -18.64 8.84
CA GLY A 106 -7.63 -18.49 9.05
C GLY A 106 -6.86 -18.56 7.73
N GLU A 107 -7.18 -19.54 6.88
CA GLU A 107 -6.61 -19.68 5.54
C GLU A 107 -6.86 -18.44 4.67
N ALA A 108 -8.08 -17.87 4.73
CA ALA A 108 -8.39 -16.63 4.01
C ALA A 108 -7.54 -15.44 4.47
N ILE A 109 -7.29 -15.31 5.77
CA ILE A 109 -6.43 -14.25 6.33
C ILE A 109 -4.98 -14.45 5.86
N VAL A 110 -4.45 -15.67 5.97
CA VAL A 110 -3.08 -16.00 5.54
C VAL A 110 -2.90 -15.76 4.05
N GLY A 111 -3.87 -16.15 3.23
CA GLY A 111 -3.91 -15.89 1.79
C GLY A 111 -3.86 -14.39 1.49
N GLN A 112 -4.72 -13.59 2.14
CA GLN A 112 -4.75 -12.14 1.96
C GLN A 112 -3.41 -11.48 2.31
N TYR A 113 -2.76 -11.88 3.40
CA TYR A 113 -1.44 -11.34 3.78
C TYR A 113 -0.35 -11.76 2.81
N SER A 114 -0.40 -12.98 2.28
CA SER A 114 0.56 -13.49 1.30
C SER A 114 0.46 -12.75 -0.04
N GLU A 115 -0.76 -12.45 -0.50
CA GLU A 115 -0.99 -11.64 -1.70
C GLU A 115 -0.57 -10.17 -1.51
N ARG A 116 -0.82 -9.62 -0.32
CA ARG A 116 -0.52 -8.22 0.00
C ARG A 116 0.97 -7.97 0.23
N PHE A 117 1.68 -8.94 0.80
CA PHE A 117 3.11 -8.89 1.09
C PHE A 117 3.84 -10.06 0.44
N PRO A 118 3.96 -10.07 -0.90
CA PRO A 118 4.72 -11.10 -1.59
C PRO A 118 6.18 -11.04 -1.17
N ASP A 119 6.85 -12.20 -1.12
CA ASP A 119 8.31 -12.22 -0.91
C ASP A 119 8.99 -11.60 -2.12
N LEU A 120 9.37 -10.35 -1.99
CA LEU A 120 10.23 -9.68 -2.95
C LEU A 120 11.66 -10.10 -2.60
N ASP A 121 12.06 -11.27 -3.09
CA ASP A 121 13.47 -11.63 -3.13
C ASP A 121 14.25 -10.45 -3.72
N PRO A 122 15.30 -9.93 -3.05
CA PRO A 122 16.08 -8.81 -3.59
C PRO A 122 16.81 -9.17 -4.90
N THR A 123 16.87 -10.46 -5.24
CA THR A 123 17.34 -10.98 -6.53
C THR A 123 16.24 -11.05 -7.59
N SER A 124 14.97 -10.98 -7.19
CA SER A 124 13.85 -10.63 -8.05
C SER A 124 13.74 -9.10 -8.10
N SER A 125 14.85 -8.46 -8.49
CA SER A 125 14.69 -7.37 -9.45
C SER A 125 13.90 -8.04 -10.56
N ALA A 126 12.61 -7.70 -10.67
CA ALA A 126 11.78 -8.16 -11.75
C ALA A 126 12.69 -8.15 -12.98
N THR A 127 12.87 -9.33 -13.57
CA THR A 127 13.13 -9.37 -15.00
C THR A 127 11.97 -8.56 -15.56
N VAL A 128 12.17 -7.25 -15.70
CA VAL A 128 11.61 -6.49 -16.80
C VAL A 128 11.93 -7.43 -17.95
N PRO A 129 10.95 -8.13 -18.54
CA PRO A 129 11.23 -8.93 -19.71
C PRO A 129 12.06 -8.01 -20.59
N PRO A 130 13.28 -8.41 -21.04
CA PRO A 130 14.16 -7.50 -21.76
C PRO A 130 13.28 -6.82 -22.78
N SER A 131 13.06 -5.51 -22.62
CA SER A 131 12.14 -4.76 -23.47
C SER A 131 12.48 -5.23 -24.86
N ALA A 132 11.52 -5.89 -25.52
CA ALA A 132 11.71 -6.33 -26.88
C ALA A 132 12.37 -5.16 -27.61
N PRO A 133 13.46 -5.41 -28.36
CA PRO A 133 14.20 -4.34 -29.02
C PRO A 133 13.17 -3.38 -29.61
N PRO A 134 13.25 -2.06 -29.32
CA PRO A 134 12.20 -1.12 -29.66
C PRO A 134 11.78 -1.44 -31.08
N ALA A 135 10.52 -1.88 -31.24
CA ALA A 135 9.98 -2.18 -32.55
C ALA A 135 10.37 -0.99 -33.42
N ALA A 136 11.04 -1.30 -34.54
CA ALA A 136 11.57 -0.30 -35.44
C ALA A 136 10.51 0.81 -35.61
N PRO A 137 10.91 2.09 -35.55
CA PRO A 137 9.96 3.19 -35.69
C PRO A 137 9.09 2.92 -36.93
N PRO A 138 7.76 3.14 -36.88
CA PRO A 138 6.96 3.09 -38.07
C PRO A 138 7.65 3.97 -39.12
N ALA A 139 7.75 3.45 -40.34
CA ALA A 139 8.35 4.13 -41.49
C ALA A 139 7.91 5.60 -41.52
N PRO A 140 8.81 6.54 -41.89
CA PRO A 140 8.53 7.96 -41.81
C PRO A 140 7.22 8.27 -42.52
N ALA A 141 6.23 8.73 -41.75
CA ALA A 141 5.08 9.41 -42.30
C ALA A 141 5.59 10.55 -43.19
N THR A 142 5.04 10.63 -44.39
CA THR A 142 5.36 11.64 -45.40
C THR A 142 5.50 13.01 -44.73
N PRO A 143 6.64 13.71 -44.86
CA PRO A 143 6.80 15.00 -44.22
C PRO A 143 5.77 15.98 -44.79
N TRP A 144 4.96 16.55 -43.91
CA TRP A 144 4.15 17.72 -44.21
C TRP A 144 5.10 18.85 -44.66
N PRO A 145 4.80 19.61 -45.72
CA PRO A 145 5.63 20.74 -46.10
C PRO A 145 5.78 21.70 -44.93
N ALA A 146 7.04 21.99 -44.57
CA ALA A 146 7.41 22.91 -43.51
C ALA A 146 6.90 24.32 -43.85
N GLU A 147 6.12 24.91 -42.94
CA GLU A 147 5.90 26.35 -42.92
C GLU A 147 7.21 27.07 -42.58
N PRO A 148 7.49 28.23 -43.18
CA PRO A 148 8.77 28.93 -43.03
C PRO A 148 8.94 29.51 -41.61
N ASP A 149 10.19 29.49 -41.16
CA ASP A 149 10.71 29.96 -39.87
C ASP A 149 10.00 31.22 -39.33
N ALA A 150 9.31 31.08 -38.20
CA ALA A 150 8.94 32.20 -37.36
C ALA A 150 10.17 32.64 -36.52
N PRO A 151 10.48 33.94 -36.43
CA PRO A 151 11.71 34.42 -35.81
C PRO A 151 11.71 34.16 -34.30
N ALA A 152 12.86 33.67 -33.82
CA ALA A 152 13.13 33.41 -32.41
C ALA A 152 12.81 34.63 -31.53
N THR A 153 11.90 34.46 -30.57
CA THR A 153 11.71 35.46 -29.51
C THR A 153 11.69 34.85 -28.10
N ARG A 154 12.69 35.32 -27.34
CA ARG A 154 12.84 35.47 -25.88
C ARG A 154 12.83 34.25 -24.95
N LYS A 155 13.95 34.14 -24.22
CA LYS A 155 14.12 33.43 -22.94
C LYS A 155 12.95 33.68 -21.98
N PRO A 156 12.56 32.67 -21.18
CA PRO A 156 11.50 32.83 -20.18
C PRO A 156 11.95 33.81 -19.09
N ASP A 157 11.21 34.92 -18.96
CA ASP A 157 11.35 35.87 -17.86
C ASP A 157 10.65 35.29 -16.63
N ARG A 158 11.44 34.83 -15.65
CA ARG A 158 10.97 34.18 -14.42
C ARG A 158 10.33 35.16 -13.42
N ASN A 159 10.36 36.47 -13.69
CA ASN A 159 9.72 37.51 -12.87
C ASN A 159 8.34 37.96 -13.38
N ARG A 160 7.79 37.31 -14.42
CA ARG A 160 6.43 37.61 -14.87
C ARG A 160 5.40 37.03 -13.90
N VAL A 161 4.92 37.86 -12.99
CA VAL A 161 3.70 37.56 -12.21
C VAL A 161 2.53 37.51 -13.18
N VAL A 162 1.94 36.31 -13.34
CA VAL A 162 0.69 36.12 -14.07
C VAL A 162 -0.43 36.40 -13.07
N ALA A 163 -1.06 37.56 -13.18
CA ALA A 163 -2.35 37.77 -12.51
C ALA A 163 -3.37 36.82 -13.17
N PRO A 164 -4.19 36.09 -12.39
CA PRO A 164 -5.29 35.33 -12.96
C PRO A 164 -6.21 36.30 -13.71
N ASP A 165 -6.58 35.95 -14.94
CA ASP A 165 -7.58 36.70 -15.69
C ASP A 165 -8.93 36.60 -14.96
N GLU A 166 -9.67 37.70 -14.90
CA GLU A 166 -11.00 37.69 -14.29
C GLU A 166 -11.91 36.77 -15.11
N PRO A 167 -12.67 35.86 -14.47
CA PRO A 167 -13.54 34.93 -15.18
C PRO A 167 -14.54 35.70 -16.02
N SER A 168 -14.70 35.28 -17.28
CA SER A 168 -15.63 35.90 -18.19
C SER A 168 -17.09 35.67 -17.74
N ASP A 169 -18.04 36.47 -18.23
CA ASP A 169 -19.48 36.27 -17.96
C ASP A 169 -19.96 34.86 -18.34
N GLU A 170 -19.30 34.22 -19.31
CA GLU A 170 -19.58 32.84 -19.72
C GLU A 170 -19.12 31.83 -18.65
N ASP A 171 -17.95 32.04 -18.03
CA ASP A 171 -17.45 31.23 -16.93
C ASP A 171 -18.36 31.33 -15.69
N MET A 172 -18.90 32.52 -15.42
CA MET A 172 -19.88 32.73 -14.34
C MET A 172 -21.21 32.02 -14.61
N PHE A 173 -21.63 31.91 -15.86
CA PHE A 173 -22.86 31.20 -16.23
C PHE A 173 -22.78 29.70 -15.92
N TYR A 174 -21.62 29.08 -16.14
CA TYR A 174 -21.40 27.66 -15.81
C TYR A 174 -21.28 27.41 -14.31
N GLN A 175 -20.65 28.31 -13.56
CA GLN A 175 -20.58 28.18 -12.09
C GLN A 175 -21.96 28.28 -11.43
N ARG A 176 -22.85 29.13 -11.97
CA ARG A 176 -24.21 29.33 -11.43
C ARG A 176 -25.17 28.17 -11.72
N LYS A 177 -24.85 27.30 -12.68
CA LYS A 177 -25.62 26.07 -12.96
C LYS A 177 -25.25 24.88 -12.06
N SER A 178 -24.12 24.95 -11.34
CA SER A 178 -23.66 23.86 -10.48
C SER A 178 -24.37 23.76 -9.11
N TRP A 179 -25.24 24.72 -8.75
CA TRP A 179 -25.96 24.74 -7.47
C TRP A 179 -27.45 24.34 -7.56
N LEU A 180 -27.89 23.87 -8.73
CA LEU A 180 -29.22 23.28 -8.93
C LEU A 180 -29.07 21.83 -9.41
N GLN A 181 -28.52 20.98 -8.54
CA GLN A 181 -28.76 19.54 -8.56
C GLN A 181 -28.70 18.97 -7.14
#